data_AF-A0A5S3PMI6-F1
#
_entry.id   AF-A0A5S3PMI6-F1
#
_cell.length_a   1.000
_cell.length_b   1.000
_cell.length_c   1.000
_cell.angle_alpha   90.00
_cell.angle_beta   90.00
_cell.angle_gamma   90.00
#
_symmetry.space_group_name_H-M   'P 1'
#
loop_
_entity.id
_entity.type
_entity.pdbx_description
1 polymer ?
#
loop_
_entity_poly.entity_id
_entity_poly.type
_entity_poly.pdbx_seq_one_letter_code
_entity_poly.pdbx_strand_id
1 'polypeptide(L)'
;MLLDERVPFYDDNGRQELTKRRREIVRADHLPAMSYADLAIVTRNLMMDPAIASRAYLVVDSSGVGRAFCDLLDTKSVQHTRVQMVAGDNETETKERGRTFNNVGRTRLLSALNSAIHTGDLSIGNFEARDLMRQELESFEADVGSTGRVRIEGGTKFGHADLAVSASLALWLSDHRSICAHIGEAPLKGYW
;
A
#
# COMPACT_ATOMS: atom_id res chain seq x y z
N MET A 1 5.45 -5.40 1.05
CA MET A 1 4.35 -6.26 0.58
C MET A 1 3.40 -6.49 1.74
N LEU A 2 2.12 -6.23 1.52
CA LEU A 2 1.05 -6.47 2.48
C LEU A 2 0.23 -7.67 1.99
N LEU A 3 0.14 -8.70 2.82
CA LEU A 3 -0.77 -9.82 2.67
C LEU A 3 -2.14 -9.38 3.20
N ASP A 4 -3.19 -9.64 2.43
CA ASP A 4 -4.57 -9.33 2.79
C ASP A 4 -5.44 -10.54 2.46
N GLU A 5 -6.00 -11.17 3.49
CA GLU A 5 -6.74 -12.42 3.34
C GLU A 5 -8.08 -12.41 4.07
N ARG A 6 -9.05 -13.07 3.43
CA ARG A 6 -10.36 -13.46 3.99
C ARG A 6 -10.69 -14.85 3.46
N VAL A 7 -10.73 -15.82 4.35
CA VAL A 7 -10.94 -17.22 3.99
C VAL A 7 -12.42 -17.55 4.14
N PRO A 8 -13.07 -18.16 3.13
CA PRO A 8 -14.44 -18.63 3.29
C PRO A 8 -14.48 -19.86 4.21
N PHE A 9 -15.49 -19.92 5.08
CA PHE A 9 -15.83 -21.09 5.88
C PHE A 9 -17.34 -21.33 5.84
N TYR A 10 -17.76 -22.55 6.12
CA TYR A 10 -19.18 -22.87 6.29
C TYR A 10 -19.51 -22.91 7.77
N ASP A 11 -20.58 -22.22 8.17
CA ASP A 11 -21.12 -22.31 9.53
C ASP A 11 -21.84 -23.67 9.75
N ASP A 12 -22.25 -23.93 10.98
CA ASP A 12 -22.98 -25.15 11.36
C ASP A 12 -24.33 -25.30 10.63
N ASN A 13 -24.85 -24.22 10.03
CA ASN A 13 -26.09 -24.19 9.26
C ASN A 13 -25.85 -24.31 7.73
N GLY A 14 -24.62 -24.55 7.30
CA GLY A 14 -24.25 -24.65 5.88
C GLY A 14 -24.22 -23.31 5.14
N ARG A 15 -24.23 -22.19 5.85
CA ARG A 15 -24.06 -20.84 5.28
C ARG A 15 -22.58 -20.57 5.08
N GLN A 16 -22.24 -20.04 3.90
CA GLN A 16 -20.87 -19.63 3.60
C GLN A 16 -20.63 -18.23 4.16
N GLU A 17 -19.71 -18.13 5.10
CA GLU A 17 -19.25 -16.88 5.70
C GLU A 17 -17.77 -16.64 5.42
N LEU A 18 -17.31 -15.40 5.60
CA LEU A 18 -15.89 -15.04 5.48
C LEU A 18 -15.30 -14.83 6.86
N THR A 19 -14.08 -15.33 7.07
CA THR A 19 -13.32 -15.01 8.29
C THR A 19 -13.06 -13.51 8.43
N LYS A 20 -12.69 -13.09 9.65
CA LYS A 20 -12.21 -11.73 9.90
C LYS A 20 -11.05 -11.45 8.94
N ARG A 21 -11.10 -10.30 8.29
CA ARG A 21 -10.02 -9.82 7.42
C ARG A 21 -8.72 -9.73 8.18
N ARG A 22 -7.69 -10.40 7.69
CA ARG A 22 -6.34 -10.38 8.25
C ARG A 22 -5.41 -9.68 7.28
N ARG A 23 -4.73 -8.64 7.77
CA ARG A 23 -3.71 -7.91 7.01
C ARG A 23 -2.38 -8.02 7.73
N GLU A 24 -1.35 -8.42 7.01
CA GLU A 24 -0.02 -8.63 7.55
C GLU A 24 1.06 -8.11 6.61
N ILE A 25 2.04 -7.38 7.13
CA ILE A 25 3.22 -7.02 6.37
C ILE A 25 4.16 -8.22 6.37
N VAL A 26 4.35 -8.83 5.20
CA VAL A 26 5.10 -10.09 5.05
C VAL A 26 6.51 -9.91 4.49
N ARG A 27 6.78 -8.75 3.88
CA ARG A 27 8.07 -8.44 3.27
C ARG A 27 8.28 -6.94 3.15
N ALA A 28 9.49 -6.47 3.40
CA ALA A 28 9.91 -5.10 3.14
C ALA A 28 11.37 -5.14 2.67
N ASP A 29 11.70 -4.37 1.64
CA ASP A 29 13.02 -4.36 1.04
C ASP A 29 13.46 -2.91 0.79
N HIS A 30 14.72 -2.60 1.12
CA HIS A 30 15.38 -1.41 0.59
C HIS A 30 16.10 -1.78 -0.69
N LEU A 31 15.76 -1.09 -1.78
CA LEU A 31 16.42 -1.29 -3.05
C LEU A 31 17.67 -0.41 -3.11
N PRO A 32 18.81 -0.93 -3.62
CA PRO A 32 20.00 -0.13 -3.82
C PRO A 32 19.74 0.97 -4.86
N ALA A 33 20.54 2.04 -4.81
CA ALA A 33 20.44 3.13 -5.77
C ALA A 33 20.64 2.60 -7.21
N MET A 34 19.64 2.82 -8.06
CA MET A 34 19.64 2.39 -9.46
C MET A 34 18.84 3.37 -10.33
N SER A 35 18.95 3.25 -11.65
CA SER A 35 18.17 4.09 -12.56
C SER A 35 16.67 3.72 -12.47
N TYR A 36 15.78 4.69 -12.73
CA TYR A 36 14.34 4.41 -12.81
C TYR A 36 13.99 3.38 -13.89
N ALA A 37 14.78 3.31 -14.96
CA ALA A 37 14.59 2.32 -16.01
C ALA A 37 14.89 0.90 -15.52
N ASP A 38 15.98 0.72 -14.76
CA ASP A 38 16.34 -0.56 -14.15
C ASP A 38 15.33 -0.96 -13.07
N LEU A 39 14.93 0.01 -12.23
CA LEU A 39 13.90 -0.19 -11.22
C LEU A 39 12.60 -0.67 -11.86
N ALA A 40 12.19 -0.10 -12.99
CA ALA A 40 10.97 -0.52 -13.69
C ALA A 40 11.08 -1.97 -14.23
N ILE A 41 12.29 -2.42 -14.58
CA ILE A 41 12.53 -3.83 -14.95
C ILE A 41 12.45 -4.72 -13.72
N VAL A 42 13.06 -4.34 -12.60
CA VAL A 42 12.99 -5.08 -11.34
C VAL A 42 11.55 -5.22 -10.86
N THR A 43 10.78 -4.12 -10.85
CA THR A 43 9.36 -4.12 -10.48
C THR A 43 8.54 -5.00 -11.42
N ARG A 44 8.78 -4.93 -12.74
CA ARG A 44 8.11 -5.82 -13.70
C ARG A 44 8.39 -7.28 -13.41
N ASN A 45 9.65 -7.65 -13.21
CA ASN A 45 10.07 -9.02 -12.95
C ASN A 45 9.44 -9.54 -11.66
N LEU A 46 9.39 -8.72 -10.61
CA LEU A 46 8.69 -9.04 -9.37
C LEU A 46 7.20 -9.28 -9.61
N MET A 47 6.51 -8.39 -10.32
CA MET A 47 5.09 -8.55 -10.63
C MET A 47 4.77 -9.74 -11.55
N MET A 48 5.77 -10.26 -12.26
CA MET A 48 5.69 -11.45 -13.08
C MET A 48 6.12 -12.74 -12.35
N ASP A 49 6.64 -12.64 -11.12
CA ASP A 49 7.07 -13.80 -10.34
C ASP A 49 5.86 -14.73 -10.12
N PRO A 50 5.94 -16.02 -10.50
CA PRO A 50 4.84 -16.98 -10.34
C PRO A 50 4.27 -17.06 -8.91
N ALA A 51 5.06 -16.73 -7.88
CA ALA A 51 4.61 -16.73 -6.50
C ALA A 51 3.53 -15.67 -6.21
N ILE A 52 3.55 -14.55 -6.94
CA ILE A 52 2.66 -13.40 -6.69
C ILE A 52 1.90 -12.92 -7.93
N ALA A 53 2.27 -13.40 -9.12
CA ALA A 53 1.61 -13.07 -10.37
C ALA A 53 0.11 -13.36 -10.30
N SER A 54 -0.70 -12.42 -10.77
CA SER A 54 -2.18 -12.45 -10.72
C SER A 54 -2.81 -12.47 -9.31
N ARG A 55 -2.00 -12.39 -8.25
CA ARG A 55 -2.44 -12.38 -6.84
C ARG A 55 -2.01 -11.13 -6.08
N ALA A 56 -1.22 -10.27 -6.73
CA ALA A 56 -0.71 -9.04 -6.17
C ALA A 56 -1.15 -7.83 -6.98
N TYR A 57 -1.31 -6.72 -6.28
CA TYR A 57 -1.61 -5.42 -6.85
C TYR A 57 -0.47 -4.46 -6.53
N LEU A 58 -0.11 -3.62 -7.49
CA LEU A 58 0.95 -2.65 -7.35
C LEU A 58 0.37 -1.25 -7.13
N VAL A 59 0.82 -0.57 -6.09
CA VAL A 59 0.61 0.86 -5.86
C VAL A 59 1.95 1.57 -5.89
N VAL A 60 1.98 2.75 -6.49
CA VAL A 60 3.18 3.55 -6.67
C VAL A 60 2.91 4.98 -6.26
N ASP A 61 3.83 5.56 -5.48
CA ASP A 61 3.84 7.00 -5.27
C ASP A 61 4.25 7.70 -6.57
N SER A 62 3.32 8.46 -7.12
CA SER A 62 3.45 9.30 -8.30
C SER A 62 3.74 10.75 -7.93
N SER A 63 4.11 11.05 -6.69
CA SER A 63 4.60 12.38 -6.31
C SER A 63 5.99 12.64 -6.89
N GLY A 64 6.27 13.89 -7.27
CA GLY A 64 7.57 14.30 -7.85
C GLY A 64 8.01 13.45 -9.04
N VAL A 65 9.17 12.82 -8.91
CA VAL A 65 9.80 11.93 -9.92
C VAL A 65 9.02 10.62 -10.15
N GLY A 66 8.11 10.25 -9.24
CA GLY A 66 7.28 9.06 -9.35
C GLY A 66 6.35 9.05 -10.56
N ARG A 67 5.98 10.23 -11.10
CA ARG A 67 5.19 10.33 -12.34
C ARG A 67 5.91 9.70 -13.53
N ALA A 68 7.17 10.09 -13.74
CA ALA A 68 7.99 9.56 -14.82
C ALA A 68 8.23 8.05 -14.66
N PHE A 69 8.33 7.58 -13.41
CA PHE A 69 8.42 6.15 -13.12
C PHE A 69 7.14 5.39 -13.47
N CYS A 70 5.96 5.95 -13.19
CA CYS A 70 4.67 5.37 -13.62
C CYS A 70 4.56 5.31 -15.15
N ASP A 71 5.05 6.33 -15.85
CA ASP A 71 5.09 6.32 -17.32
C ASP A 71 6.01 5.22 -17.85
N LEU A 72 7.16 4.98 -17.20
CA LEU A 72 8.05 3.86 -17.54
C LEU A 72 7.35 2.50 -17.31
N LEU A 73 6.59 2.35 -16.22
CA LEU A 73 5.82 1.13 -15.96
C LEU A 73 4.72 0.91 -17.02
N ASP A 74 4.08 1.99 -17.49
CA ASP A 74 3.12 1.93 -18.60
C ASP A 74 3.76 1.42 -19.89
N THR A 75 4.95 1.91 -20.25
CA THR A 75 5.67 1.41 -21.46
C THR A 75 5.99 -0.08 -21.37
N LYS A 76 6.09 -0.61 -20.16
CA LYS A 76 6.35 -2.04 -19.88
C LYS A 76 5.08 -2.86 -19.61
N SER A 77 3.91 -2.25 -19.79
CA SER A 77 2.59 -2.89 -19.57
C SER A 77 2.39 -3.45 -18.14
N VAL A 78 3.01 -2.81 -17.14
CA VAL A 78 2.82 -3.21 -15.74
C VAL A 78 1.58 -2.52 -15.17
N GLN A 79 0.59 -3.30 -14.76
CA GLN A 79 -0.62 -2.78 -14.11
C GLN A 79 -0.28 -2.21 -12.73
N HIS A 80 -0.64 -0.95 -12.48
CA HIS A 80 -0.35 -0.26 -11.23
C HIS A 80 -1.35 0.85 -10.93
N THR A 81 -1.55 1.11 -9.64
CA THR A 81 -2.36 2.21 -9.11
C THR A 81 -1.45 3.38 -8.76
N ARG A 82 -1.79 4.57 -9.28
CA ARG A 82 -1.06 5.81 -9.03
C ARG A 82 -1.65 6.51 -7.82
N VAL A 83 -0.81 6.80 -6.84
CA VAL A 83 -1.16 7.65 -5.71
C VAL A 83 -0.28 8.89 -5.76
N GLN A 84 -0.86 10.07 -5.72
CA GLN A 84 -0.13 11.32 -5.57
C GLN A 84 -0.29 11.78 -4.12
N MET A 85 0.81 11.78 -3.37
CA MET A 85 0.78 12.34 -2.03
C MET A 85 0.57 13.86 -2.08
N VAL A 86 -0.46 14.34 -1.39
CA VAL A 86 -0.77 15.78 -1.26
C VAL A 86 -0.69 16.22 0.19
N ALA A 87 -0.60 17.52 0.40
CA ALA A 87 -0.69 18.10 1.74
C ALA A 87 -2.11 18.03 2.29
N GLY A 88 -2.24 17.88 3.61
CA GLY A 88 -3.53 17.81 4.31
C GLY A 88 -4.03 16.37 4.51
N ASP A 89 -5.33 16.26 4.77
CA ASP A 89 -6.01 15.00 5.14
C ASP A 89 -7.09 14.57 4.14
N ASN A 90 -7.18 15.27 3.01
CA ASN A 90 -8.20 15.00 2.00
C ASN A 90 -7.80 13.85 1.07
N GLU A 91 -8.82 13.20 0.52
CA GLU A 91 -8.70 12.17 -0.52
C GLU A 91 -9.56 12.58 -1.71
N THR A 92 -8.95 12.70 -2.89
CA THR A 92 -9.66 13.08 -4.13
C THR A 92 -9.14 12.29 -5.31
N GLU A 93 -10.01 11.96 -6.26
CA GLU A 93 -9.63 11.33 -7.52
C GLU A 93 -9.61 12.37 -8.63
N THR A 94 -8.53 12.43 -9.40
CA THR A 94 -8.45 13.23 -10.62
C THR A 94 -8.17 12.34 -11.82
N LYS A 95 -8.65 12.74 -13.00
CA LYS A 95 -8.37 12.07 -14.26
C LYS A 95 -7.59 13.00 -15.18
N GLU A 96 -6.43 12.54 -15.63
CA GLU A 96 -5.57 13.27 -16.57
C GLU A 96 -5.24 12.34 -17.74
N ARG A 97 -5.51 12.76 -18.98
CA ARG A 97 -5.26 11.98 -20.21
C ARG A 97 -5.82 10.54 -20.16
N GLY A 98 -7.00 10.38 -19.57
CA GLY A 98 -7.65 9.06 -19.41
C GLY A 98 -7.02 8.16 -18.33
N ARG A 99 -6.02 8.65 -17.58
CA ARG A 99 -5.42 7.98 -16.43
C ARG A 99 -6.00 8.51 -15.14
N THR A 100 -6.24 7.63 -14.18
CA THR A 100 -6.71 7.99 -12.84
C THR A 100 -5.53 8.22 -11.90
N PHE A 101 -5.57 9.33 -11.17
CA PHE A 101 -4.63 9.70 -10.12
C PHE A 101 -5.39 9.84 -8.80
N ASN A 102 -4.95 9.13 -7.77
CA ASN A 102 -5.52 9.20 -6.44
C ASN A 102 -4.70 10.18 -5.61
N ASN A 103 -5.24 11.36 -5.33
CA ASN A 103 -4.58 12.36 -4.49
C ASN A 103 -4.93 12.07 -3.03
N VAL A 104 -3.95 11.63 -2.26
CA VAL A 104 -4.16 11.22 -0.86
C VAL A 104 -3.24 12.01 0.05
N GLY A 105 -3.82 12.58 1.11
CA GLY A 105 -3.07 13.28 2.15
C GLY A 105 -2.02 12.39 2.83
N ARG A 106 -0.77 12.86 2.95
CA ARG A 106 0.29 12.11 3.65
C ARG A 106 -0.09 11.83 5.12
N THR A 107 -0.65 12.84 5.80
CA THR A 107 -1.12 12.69 7.19
C THR A 107 -2.18 11.60 7.30
N ARG A 108 -3.10 11.51 6.33
CA ARG A 108 -4.16 10.49 6.27
C ARG A 108 -3.57 9.08 6.21
N LEU A 109 -2.64 8.86 5.28
CA LEU A 109 -1.98 7.57 5.06
C LEU A 109 -1.26 7.08 6.31
N LEU A 110 -0.46 7.93 6.93
CA LEU A 110 0.31 7.58 8.13
C LEU A 110 -0.60 7.41 9.35
N SER A 111 -1.64 8.24 9.50
CA SER A 111 -2.63 8.10 10.58
C SER A 111 -3.41 6.79 10.47
N ALA A 112 -3.83 6.43 9.25
CA ALA A 112 -4.52 5.17 8.98
C ALA A 112 -3.61 3.96 9.28
N LEU A 113 -2.34 4.03 8.90
CA LEU A 113 -1.36 3.00 9.22
C LEU A 113 -1.20 2.83 10.74
N ASN A 114 -1.01 3.93 11.46
CA ASN A 114 -0.87 3.90 12.92
C ASN A 114 -2.11 3.31 13.60
N SER A 115 -3.30 3.75 13.17
CA SER A 115 -4.56 3.23 13.68
C SER A 115 -4.73 1.73 13.42
N ALA A 116 -4.39 1.25 12.22
CA ALA A 116 -4.49 -0.17 11.87
C ALA A 116 -3.53 -1.05 12.69
N ILE A 117 -2.33 -0.57 12.99
CA ILE A 117 -1.37 -1.27 13.86
C ILE A 117 -1.89 -1.32 15.31
N HIS A 118 -2.36 -0.18 15.85
CA HIS A 118 -2.86 -0.12 17.23
C HIS A 118 -4.12 -0.94 17.48
N THR A 119 -5.01 -1.04 16.50
CA THR A 119 -6.26 -1.82 16.58
C THR A 119 -6.03 -3.32 16.34
N GLY A 120 -4.86 -3.70 15.84
CA GLY A 120 -4.54 -5.07 15.43
C GLY A 120 -5.19 -5.47 14.10
N ASP A 121 -5.72 -4.51 13.34
CA ASP A 121 -6.23 -4.75 11.98
C ASP A 121 -5.10 -4.92 10.96
N LEU A 122 -3.88 -4.48 11.30
CA LEU A 122 -2.64 -4.73 10.57
C LEU A 122 -1.58 -5.27 11.53
N SER A 123 -1.00 -6.43 11.21
CA SER A 123 0.15 -6.99 11.93
C SER A 123 1.44 -6.86 11.13
N ILE A 124 2.58 -6.81 11.83
CA ILE A 124 3.90 -6.89 11.21
C ILE A 124 4.39 -8.33 11.35
N GLY A 125 4.51 -9.02 10.21
CA GLY A 125 4.98 -10.40 10.15
C GLY A 125 6.47 -10.52 10.45
N ASN A 126 6.98 -11.76 10.41
CA ASN A 126 8.39 -12.04 10.66
C ASN A 126 9.16 -12.11 9.33
N PHE A 127 9.95 -11.06 9.04
CA PHE A 127 10.81 -10.96 7.87
C PHE A 127 12.13 -10.25 8.23
N GLU A 128 13.16 -10.40 7.39
CA GLU A 128 14.52 -9.94 7.67
C GLU A 128 14.61 -8.44 8.03
N ALA A 129 13.93 -7.58 7.27
CA ALA A 129 13.91 -6.14 7.48
C ALA A 129 12.91 -5.66 8.56
N ARG A 130 12.36 -6.55 9.39
CA ARG A 130 11.32 -6.22 10.38
C ARG A 130 11.78 -5.19 11.39
N ASP A 131 12.98 -5.36 11.94
CA ASP A 131 13.48 -4.45 12.98
C ASP A 131 13.77 -3.05 12.43
N LEU A 132 14.26 -2.97 11.19
CA LEU A 132 14.46 -1.71 10.49
C LEU A 132 13.13 -0.99 10.26
N MET A 133 12.12 -1.73 9.80
CA MET A 133 10.77 -1.18 9.62
C MET A 133 10.19 -0.68 10.94
N ARG A 134 10.38 -1.41 12.03
CA ARG A 134 9.93 -0.99 13.36
C ARG A 134 10.61 0.31 13.81
N GLN A 135 11.93 0.41 13.65
CA GLN A 135 12.67 1.65 13.96
C GLN A 135 12.17 2.83 13.15
N GLU A 136 11.86 2.62 11.87
CA GLU A 136 11.32 3.67 11.01
C GLU A 136 9.92 4.12 11.46
N LEU A 137 9.05 3.17 11.83
CA LEU A 137 7.71 3.48 12.37
C LEU A 137 7.79 4.22 13.71
N GLU A 138 8.73 3.86 14.58
CA GLU A 138 8.97 4.52 15.87
C GLU A 138 9.56 5.94 15.70
N SER A 139 10.14 6.25 14.53
CA SER A 139 10.74 7.56 14.24
C SER A 139 9.73 8.64 13.84
N PHE A 140 8.45 8.30 13.66
CA PHE A 140 7.43 9.28 13.31
C PHE A 140 6.95 10.05 14.54
N GLU A 141 7.01 11.37 14.46
CA GLU A 141 6.47 12.27 15.46
C GLU A 141 5.25 13.00 14.89
N ALA A 142 4.19 13.10 15.69
CA ALA A 142 3.02 13.89 15.36
C ALA A 142 3.17 15.27 16.00
N ASP A 143 3.31 16.30 15.17
CA ASP A 143 3.30 17.69 15.61
C ASP A 143 1.93 18.33 15.35
N VAL A 144 1.44 19.12 16.30
CA VAL A 144 0.18 19.86 16.17
C VAL A 144 0.52 21.29 15.82
N GLY A 145 0.36 21.63 14.54
CA GLY A 145 0.64 22.99 14.08
C GLY A 145 -0.29 24.02 14.71
N SER A 146 0.13 25.29 14.69
CA SER A 146 -0.61 26.44 15.25
C SER A 146 -2.05 26.64 14.74
N THR A 147 -2.41 25.99 13.64
CA THR A 147 -3.76 25.99 13.05
C THR A 147 -4.64 24.82 13.55
N GLY A 148 -4.16 24.03 14.52
CA GLY A 148 -4.81 22.83 15.04
C GLY A 148 -4.72 21.61 14.11
N ARG A 149 -3.98 21.72 13.00
CA ARG A 149 -3.77 20.62 12.05
C ARG A 149 -2.60 19.75 12.50
N VAL A 150 -2.83 18.45 12.57
CA VAL A 150 -1.80 17.45 12.83
C VAL A 150 -0.92 17.30 11.59
N ARG A 151 0.38 17.44 11.76
CA ARG A 151 1.40 17.07 10.80
C ARG A 151 2.14 15.86 11.36
N ILE A 152 2.20 14.80 10.57
CA ILE A 152 3.01 13.64 10.91
C ILE A 152 4.27 13.76 10.08
N GLU A 153 5.37 14.04 10.76
CA GLU A 153 6.69 14.13 10.16
C GLU A 153 7.56 13.02 10.75
N GLY A 154 8.32 12.37 9.88
CA GLY A 154 9.17 11.26 10.26
C GLY A 154 10.21 11.03 9.19
N GLY A 155 11.33 10.51 9.64
CA GLY A 155 12.55 10.38 8.87
C GLY A 155 13.69 10.14 9.83
N THR A 156 14.45 9.07 9.60
CA THR A 156 15.65 8.85 10.40
C THR A 156 16.74 9.81 9.94
N LYS A 157 17.74 10.06 10.80
CA LYS A 157 18.91 10.91 10.49
C LYS A 157 19.70 10.43 9.26
N PHE A 158 19.43 9.21 8.76
CA PHE A 158 20.17 8.52 7.71
C PHE A 158 19.31 8.04 6.53
N GLY A 159 17.99 8.25 6.51
CA GLY A 159 17.14 7.73 5.45
C GLY A 159 15.72 8.30 5.48
N HIS A 160 15.17 8.49 4.27
CA HIS A 160 13.76 8.80 4.08
C HIS A 160 12.88 7.69 4.70
N ALA A 161 11.73 8.07 5.24
CA ALA A 161 10.77 7.14 5.84
C ALA A 161 9.96 6.40 4.76
N ASP A 162 10.67 5.72 3.87
CA ASP A 162 10.13 5.11 2.65
C ASP A 162 9.40 3.80 2.92
N LEU A 163 9.81 2.99 3.91
CA LEU A 163 9.14 1.73 4.23
C LEU A 163 7.76 1.98 4.84
N ALA A 164 7.65 2.94 5.75
CA ALA A 164 6.39 3.30 6.39
C ALA A 164 5.43 3.93 5.37
N VAL A 165 5.94 4.80 4.49
CA VAL A 165 5.13 5.34 3.39
C VAL A 165 4.67 4.19 2.46
N SER A 166 5.58 3.29 2.07
CA SER A 166 5.23 2.13 1.24
C SER A 166 4.17 1.23 1.89
N ALA A 167 4.27 1.00 3.21
CA ALA A 167 3.29 0.24 3.97
C ALA A 167 1.93 0.94 4.04
N SER A 168 1.93 2.27 4.24
CA SER A 168 0.70 3.07 4.26
C SER A 168 -0.01 3.07 2.91
N LEU A 169 0.74 3.11 1.80
CA LEU A 169 0.19 3.00 0.45
C LEU A 169 -0.40 1.62 0.20
N ALA A 170 0.28 0.56 0.63
CA ALA A 170 -0.22 -0.81 0.51
C ALA A 170 -1.51 -1.01 1.32
N LEU A 171 -1.58 -0.46 2.53
CA LEU A 171 -2.79 -0.48 3.36
C LEU A 171 -3.93 0.30 2.71
N TRP A 172 -3.65 1.52 2.22
CA TRP A 172 -4.65 2.31 1.50
C TRP A 172 -5.19 1.56 0.28
N LEU A 173 -4.30 0.95 -0.51
CA LEU A 173 -4.68 0.19 -1.70
C LEU A 173 -5.54 -1.03 -1.34
N SER A 174 -5.21 -1.72 -0.25
CA SER A 174 -6.00 -2.81 0.30
C SER A 174 -7.42 -2.36 0.67
N ASP A 175 -7.62 -1.15 1.18
CA ASP A 175 -8.98 -0.64 1.45
C ASP A 175 -9.65 0.05 0.24
N HIS A 176 -8.90 0.29 -0.84
CA HIS A 176 -9.40 1.08 -1.94
C HIS A 176 -10.36 0.29 -2.86
N ARG A 177 -11.33 1.03 -3.42
CA ARG A 177 -12.37 0.48 -4.30
C ARG A 177 -11.85 -0.15 -5.59
N SER A 178 -10.64 0.19 -6.01
CA SER A 178 -10.03 -0.38 -7.20
C SER A 178 -9.73 -1.87 -7.07
N ILE A 179 -9.63 -2.39 -5.84
CA ILE A 179 -9.16 -3.76 -5.58
C ILE A 179 -10.09 -4.53 -4.65
N CYS A 180 -10.50 -3.93 -3.53
CA CYS A 180 -11.22 -4.67 -2.47
C CYS A 180 -12.63 -4.17 -2.16
N ALA A 181 -13.05 -2.99 -2.63
CA ALA A 181 -14.44 -2.55 -2.44
C ALA A 181 -15.36 -3.07 -3.56
N HIS A 182 -15.45 -4.39 -3.70
CA HIS A 182 -16.66 -4.96 -4.28
C HIS A 182 -17.71 -5.05 -3.19
N ILE A 183 -18.63 -4.09 -3.15
CA ILE A 183 -19.89 -4.22 -2.41
C ILE A 183 -20.89 -4.82 -3.40
N GLY A 184 -21.02 -6.15 -3.38
CA GLY A 184 -21.91 -6.89 -4.27
C GLY A 184 -21.79 -8.40 -4.09
N GLU A 185 -22.69 -9.14 -4.72
CA GLU A 185 -22.62 -10.60 -4.82
C GLU A 185 -21.76 -10.96 -6.04
N ALA A 186 -20.66 -11.67 -5.80
CA ALA A 186 -19.84 -12.22 -6.88
C ALA A 186 -19.79 -13.75 -6.73
N PRO A 187 -19.89 -14.51 -7.83
CA PRO A 187 -19.64 -15.94 -7.78
C PRO A 187 -18.18 -16.15 -7.35
N LEU A 188 -17.98 -16.83 -6.22
CA LEU A 188 -16.65 -17.24 -5.78
C LEU A 188 -16.04 -18.10 -6.88
N LYS A 189 -14.86 -17.70 -7.37
CA LYS A 189 -14.04 -18.54 -8.26
C LYS A 189 -13.47 -19.70 -7.44
N GLY A 190 -14.28 -20.71 -7.19
CA GLY A 190 -13.87 -22.02 -6.69
C GLY A 190 -13.99 -23.06 -7.81
N TYR A 191 -13.07 -24.02 -7.84
CA TYR A 191 -13.32 -25.28 -8.53
C TYR A 191 -14.19 -26.13 -7.59
N TRP A 192 -15.43 -26.36 -7.99
CA TRP A 192 -16.34 -27.35 -7.42
C TRP A 192 -16.21 -28.68 -8.17
#